data_AF-B5I2N1-F1
#
_entry.id   AF-B5I2N1-F1
#
_cell.length_a   1.000
_cell.length_b   1.000
_cell.length_c   1.000
_cell.angle_alpha   90.00
_cell.angle_beta   90.00
_cell.angle_gamma   90.00
#
_symmetry.space_group_name_H-M   'P 1'
#
loop_
_entity.id
_entity.type
_entity.pdbx_description
1 polymer ?
#
loop_
_entity_poly.entity_id
_entity_poly.type
_entity_poly.pdbx_seq_one_letter_code
_entity_poly.pdbx_strand_id
1 'polypeptide(L)'
;MAAQAPVLVASDLDRTLIYSAAALALTMPDARAPRLLCVEVHESRPLSYMTETAAGLLCELGDAAVFVPTTTRTRKQYQRINLPGPPPAYAICANGGHLLVDGVTDLDWHERVTARLADECAPLAEVSAHLQATTDPLWVRKHRIAEDLFAYLVVERELLPEDWVKELAVWAESRGWTVSLQGRKIYAVPKPLTKSAAVREVARRTGAALTLAAGDSLLDADLLLAADRGWRPGHGELADENWTAPAITALPERGVLAGERILRELLRTARTPQ
;
A
#
# COMPACT_ATOMS: atom_id res chain seq x y z
N MET A 1 -2.24 3.92 37.39
CA MET A 1 -2.50 4.63 36.12
C MET A 1 -2.83 3.57 35.09
N ALA A 2 -3.98 3.64 34.42
CA ALA A 2 -4.25 2.75 33.30
C ALA A 2 -3.19 3.02 32.22
N ALA A 3 -2.59 1.97 31.65
CA ALA A 3 -1.68 2.13 30.53
C ALA A 3 -2.45 2.81 29.38
N GLN A 4 -1.86 3.85 28.78
CA GLN A 4 -2.46 4.50 27.63
C GLN A 4 -2.58 3.47 26.49
N ALA A 5 -3.75 3.40 25.86
CA ALA A 5 -3.94 2.51 24.72
C ALA A 5 -2.96 2.86 23.59
N PRO A 6 -2.37 1.87 22.90
CA PRO A 6 -1.38 2.15 21.87
C PRO A 6 -2.02 2.87 20.68
N VAL A 7 -1.20 3.67 19.98
CA VAL A 7 -1.53 4.19 18.65
C VAL A 7 -1.09 3.16 17.62
N LEU A 8 -1.94 2.85 16.65
CA LEU A 8 -1.60 2.03 15.49
C LEU A 8 -1.38 2.93 14.28
N VAL A 9 -0.28 2.71 13.56
CA VAL A 9 0.04 3.42 12.32
C VAL A 9 0.12 2.44 11.17
N ALA A 10 -0.82 2.50 10.24
CA ALA A 10 -0.86 1.66 9.06
C ALA A 10 -0.50 2.46 7.80
N SER A 11 0.66 2.22 7.22
CA SER A 11 1.10 2.97 6.03
C SER A 11 1.30 2.06 4.84
N ASP A 12 0.80 2.47 3.69
CA ASP A 12 1.35 1.97 2.43
C ASP A 12 2.84 2.31 2.32
N LEU A 13 3.54 1.56 1.47
CA LEU A 13 4.98 1.67 1.29
C LEU A 13 5.34 2.35 -0.03
N ASP A 14 4.98 1.75 -1.17
CA ASP A 14 5.44 2.22 -2.47
C ASP A 14 4.84 3.59 -2.78
N ARG A 15 5.69 4.58 -3.09
CA ARG A 15 5.30 5.97 -3.31
C ARG A 15 4.64 6.66 -2.11
N THR A 16 4.58 6.00 -0.96
CA THR A 16 4.10 6.60 0.30
C THR A 16 5.26 6.82 1.28
N LEU A 17 6.04 5.78 1.58
CA LEU A 17 7.22 5.87 2.46
C LEU A 17 8.53 5.48 1.78
N ILE A 18 8.46 4.64 0.74
CA ILE A 18 9.63 4.19 -0.03
C ILE A 18 9.40 4.46 -1.52
N TYR A 19 10.46 4.81 -2.23
CA TYR A 19 10.39 5.33 -3.60
C TYR A 19 11.43 4.67 -4.47
N SER A 20 11.05 4.30 -5.70
CA SER A 20 12.05 3.95 -6.71
C SER A 20 12.80 5.21 -7.19
N ALA A 21 13.94 5.05 -7.86
CA ALA A 21 14.70 6.17 -8.40
C ALA A 21 13.85 7.09 -9.30
N ALA A 22 12.96 6.51 -10.11
CA ALA A 22 12.05 7.27 -10.99
C ALA A 22 10.93 8.01 -10.23
N ALA A 23 10.66 7.64 -8.98
CA ALA A 23 9.61 8.22 -8.15
C ALA A 23 10.14 9.19 -7.07
N LEU A 24 11.46 9.40 -6.99
CA LEU A 24 12.06 10.30 -5.99
C LEU A 24 11.58 11.76 -6.12
N ALA A 25 11.32 12.20 -7.36
CA ALA A 25 10.87 13.55 -7.72
C ALA A 25 11.64 14.67 -7.01
N LEU A 26 12.98 14.63 -7.10
CA LEU A 26 13.85 15.67 -6.57
C LEU A 26 13.74 16.93 -7.43
N THR A 27 13.02 17.94 -6.94
CA THR A 27 12.76 19.21 -7.65
C THR A 27 13.62 20.38 -7.17
N MET A 28 14.60 20.11 -6.29
CA MET A 28 15.51 21.10 -5.72
C MET A 28 16.87 21.11 -6.43
N PRO A 29 17.71 22.14 -6.23
CA PRO A 29 19.10 22.12 -6.71
C PRO A 29 19.87 20.92 -6.15
N ASP A 30 20.75 20.34 -6.98
CA ASP A 30 21.51 19.12 -6.66
C ASP A 30 22.24 19.17 -5.32
N ALA A 31 22.88 20.32 -5.01
CA ALA A 31 23.60 20.52 -3.76
C ALA A 31 22.70 20.49 -2.50
N ARG A 32 21.38 20.57 -2.67
CA ARG A 32 20.36 20.48 -1.60
C ARG A 32 19.59 19.17 -1.63
N ALA A 33 19.92 18.25 -2.53
CA ALA A 33 19.28 16.94 -2.56
C ALA A 33 19.51 16.22 -1.22
N PRO A 34 18.47 15.59 -0.63
CA PRO A 34 18.62 14.84 0.61
C PRO A 34 19.49 13.61 0.37
N ARG A 35 20.20 13.18 1.42
CA ARG A 35 20.83 11.86 1.42
C ARG A 35 19.76 10.78 1.40
N LEU A 36 19.98 9.76 0.57
CA LEU A 36 19.04 8.66 0.37
C LEU A 36 19.59 7.38 1.00
N LEU A 37 18.73 6.69 1.75
CA LEU A 37 18.96 5.34 2.24
C LEU A 37 18.28 4.34 1.31
N CYS A 38 19.05 3.38 0.78
CA CYS A 38 18.49 2.24 0.06
C CYS A 38 17.91 1.24 1.06
N VAL A 39 16.62 0.93 0.93
CA VAL A 39 15.87 0.03 1.83
C VAL A 39 15.37 -1.22 1.11
N GLU A 40 15.68 -1.39 -0.18
CA GLU A 40 15.32 -2.60 -0.92
C GLU A 40 16.35 -2.87 -2.01
N VAL A 41 16.82 -4.12 -2.08
CA VAL A 41 17.66 -4.62 -3.17
C VAL A 41 16.97 -5.79 -3.84
N HIS A 42 16.93 -5.79 -5.17
CA HIS A 42 16.41 -6.90 -5.96
C HIS A 42 17.37 -7.23 -7.10
N GLU A 43 17.71 -8.51 -7.26
CA GLU A 43 18.67 -8.96 -8.29
C GLU A 43 20.00 -8.18 -8.23
N SER A 44 20.50 -7.96 -7.01
CA SER A 44 21.72 -7.20 -6.73
C SER A 44 21.67 -5.74 -7.18
N ARG A 45 20.48 -5.18 -7.41
CA ARG A 45 20.28 -3.77 -7.78
C ARG A 45 19.46 -3.04 -6.70
N PRO A 46 19.91 -1.85 -6.25
CA PRO A 46 19.10 -0.95 -5.45
C PRO A 46 17.77 -0.64 -6.14
N LEU A 47 16.67 -0.82 -5.40
CA LEU A 47 15.31 -0.74 -5.96
C LEU A 47 14.49 0.37 -5.33
N SER A 48 14.47 0.45 -4.00
CA SER A 48 13.65 1.42 -3.26
C SER A 48 14.48 2.17 -2.23
N TYR A 49 14.13 3.45 -2.05
CA TYR A 49 14.85 4.41 -1.24
C TYR A 49 13.90 5.22 -0.36
N MET A 50 14.42 5.73 0.75
CA MET A 50 13.83 6.82 1.53
C MET A 50 14.91 7.85 1.87
N THR A 51 14.57 9.04 2.35
CA THR A 51 15.61 9.97 2.87
C THR A 51 16.20 9.42 4.17
N GLU A 52 17.45 9.74 4.49
CA GLU A 52 18.02 9.40 5.80
C GLU A 52 17.23 10.06 6.95
N THR A 53 16.65 11.24 6.72
CA THR A 53 15.74 11.88 7.68
C THR A 53 14.48 11.06 7.90
N ALA A 54 13.83 10.59 6.83
CA ALA A 54 12.67 9.72 6.90
C ALA A 54 13.02 8.41 7.63
N ALA A 55 14.21 7.87 7.42
CA ALA A 55 14.67 6.68 8.13
C ALA A 55 14.73 6.89 9.65
N GLY A 56 15.29 8.01 10.10
CA GLY A 56 15.31 8.36 11.52
C GLY A 56 13.91 8.54 12.11
N LEU A 57 13.02 9.23 11.39
CA LEU A 57 11.62 9.43 11.80
C LEU A 57 10.85 8.11 11.91
N LEU A 58 11.13 7.14 11.02
CA LEU A 58 10.48 5.84 11.08
C LEU A 58 10.93 5.03 12.30
N CYS A 59 12.21 5.09 12.67
CA CYS A 59 12.69 4.50 13.92
C CYS A 59 11.97 5.12 15.13
N GLU A 60 11.92 6.45 15.21
CA GLU A 60 11.22 7.16 16.29
C GLU A 60 9.71 6.84 16.35
N LEU A 61 9.09 6.59 15.20
CA LEU A 61 7.69 6.20 15.10
C LEU A 61 7.46 4.79 15.66
N GLY A 62 8.38 3.86 15.39
CA GLY A 62 8.34 2.50 15.94
C GLY A 62 8.43 2.48 17.47
N ASP A 63 9.11 3.45 18.08
CA ASP A 63 9.17 3.60 19.55
C ASP A 63 7.89 4.19 20.15
N ALA A 64 7.12 4.96 19.36
CA ALA A 64 5.94 5.70 19.82
C ALA A 64 4.60 5.03 19.49
N ALA A 65 4.57 4.11 18.52
CA ALA A 65 3.35 3.52 18.00
C ALA A 65 3.59 2.09 17.47
N VAL A 66 2.52 1.31 17.36
CA VAL A 66 2.54 0.06 16.61
C VAL A 66 2.52 0.39 15.12
N PHE A 67 3.70 0.42 14.51
CA PHE A 67 3.83 0.62 13.06
C PHE A 67 3.54 -0.69 12.29
N VAL A 68 2.68 -0.59 11.28
CA VAL A 68 2.20 -1.70 10.45
C VAL A 68 2.34 -1.34 8.97
N PRO A 69 3.42 -1.78 8.30
CA PRO A 69 3.49 -1.69 6.84
C PRO A 69 2.28 -2.37 6.20
N THR A 70 1.59 -1.68 5.30
CA THR A 70 0.31 -2.12 4.75
C THR A 70 0.32 -1.98 3.23
N THR A 71 0.79 -3.02 2.54
CA THR A 71 1.18 -2.96 1.11
C THR A 71 0.40 -3.94 0.23
N THR A 72 0.30 -3.61 -1.05
CA THR A 72 -0.17 -4.52 -2.11
C THR A 72 0.90 -5.54 -2.52
N ARG A 73 2.15 -5.37 -2.11
CA ARG A 73 3.24 -6.31 -2.40
C ARG A 73 2.93 -7.71 -1.86
N THR A 74 3.33 -8.72 -2.63
CA THR A 74 3.41 -10.12 -2.17
C THR A 74 4.35 -10.23 -0.97
N ARG A 75 4.22 -11.29 -0.16
CA ARG A 75 5.10 -11.53 0.99
C ARG A 75 6.56 -11.60 0.56
N LYS A 76 6.84 -12.29 -0.55
CA LYS A 76 8.18 -12.40 -1.15
C LYS A 76 8.75 -11.03 -1.58
N GLN A 77 7.91 -10.09 -2.00
CA GLN A 77 8.36 -8.74 -2.35
C GLN A 77 8.57 -7.89 -1.09
N TYR A 78 7.69 -8.00 -0.10
CA TYR A 78 7.82 -7.30 1.17
C TYR A 78 9.09 -7.72 1.94
N GLN A 79 9.40 -9.02 1.98
CA GLN A 79 10.59 -9.56 2.66
C GLN A 79 11.94 -9.06 2.10
N ARG A 80 11.95 -8.39 0.93
CA ARG A 80 13.16 -7.75 0.38
C ARG A 80 13.41 -6.37 0.97
N ILE A 81 12.39 -5.79 1.59
CA ILE A 81 12.45 -4.46 2.16
C ILE A 81 13.10 -4.57 3.54
N ASN A 82 14.20 -3.86 3.70
CA ASN A 82 14.92 -3.70 4.96
C ASN A 82 14.66 -2.28 5.48
N LEU A 83 13.51 -2.09 6.13
CA LEU A 83 13.16 -0.82 6.75
C LEU A 83 14.10 -0.53 7.95
N PRO A 84 14.46 0.73 8.19
CA PRO A 84 15.25 1.11 9.34
C PRO A 84 14.49 0.89 10.66
N GLY A 85 15.24 0.55 11.71
CA GLY A 85 14.68 0.23 13.03
C GLY A 85 14.46 -1.27 13.24
N PRO A 86 13.84 -1.67 14.36
CA PRO A 86 13.46 -3.06 14.58
C PRO A 86 12.40 -3.50 13.56
N PRO A 87 12.40 -4.79 13.14
CA PRO A 87 11.36 -5.32 12.28
C PRO A 87 9.96 -5.10 12.89
N PRO A 88 8.97 -4.62 12.11
CA PRO A 88 7.61 -4.47 12.60
C PRO A 88 7.03 -5.81 13.05
N ALA A 89 6.41 -5.83 14.24
CA ALA A 89 5.75 -7.02 14.77
C ALA A 89 4.55 -7.45 13.90
N TYR A 90 3.93 -6.50 13.19
CA TYR A 90 2.86 -6.76 12.24
C TYR A 90 3.19 -6.17 10.88
N ALA A 91 2.83 -6.88 9.81
CA ALA A 91 2.83 -6.33 8.46
C ALA A 91 1.67 -6.92 7.65
N ILE A 92 1.10 -6.12 6.77
CA ILE A 92 -0.01 -6.51 5.91
C ILE A 92 0.49 -6.52 4.48
N CYS A 93 0.43 -7.69 3.86
CA CYS A 93 0.85 -7.94 2.49
C CYS A 93 -0.35 -8.33 1.62
N ALA A 94 -0.14 -8.30 0.30
CA ALA A 94 -1.14 -8.71 -0.69
C ALA A 94 -2.50 -8.06 -0.48
N ASN A 95 -2.50 -6.74 -0.22
CA ASN A 95 -3.71 -5.92 -0.05
C ASN A 95 -4.65 -6.38 1.08
N GLY A 96 -4.10 -6.92 2.17
CA GLY A 96 -4.90 -7.48 3.27
C GLY A 96 -5.01 -9.00 3.25
N GLY A 97 -4.51 -9.64 2.20
CA GLY A 97 -4.54 -11.10 2.02
C GLY A 97 -3.69 -11.89 3.00
N HIS A 98 -2.60 -11.29 3.45
CA HIS A 98 -1.74 -11.85 4.46
C HIS A 98 -1.49 -10.83 5.56
N LEU A 99 -1.85 -11.19 6.77
CA LEU A 99 -1.34 -10.58 7.98
C LEU A 99 -0.09 -11.36 8.39
N LEU A 100 1.02 -10.68 8.55
CA LEU A 100 2.24 -11.23 9.11
C LEU A 100 2.33 -10.84 10.58
N VAL A 101 2.67 -11.81 11.44
CA VAL A 101 3.00 -11.64 12.85
C VAL A 101 4.44 -12.10 13.03
N ASP A 102 5.32 -11.20 13.47
CA ASP A 102 6.77 -11.43 13.58
C ASP A 102 7.39 -12.02 12.30
N GLY A 103 6.93 -11.51 11.15
CA GLY A 103 7.40 -11.93 9.82
C GLY A 103 6.80 -13.23 9.29
N VAL A 104 5.95 -13.92 10.06
CA VAL A 104 5.31 -15.19 9.70
C VAL A 104 3.84 -14.96 9.36
N THR A 105 3.32 -15.63 8.34
CA THR A 105 1.91 -15.53 7.96
C THR A 105 0.99 -16.08 9.05
N ASP A 106 0.01 -15.28 9.45
CA ASP A 106 -1.13 -15.72 10.23
C ASP A 106 -2.06 -16.56 9.34
N LEU A 107 -2.06 -17.87 9.57
CA LEU A 107 -2.82 -18.82 8.75
C LEU A 107 -4.33 -18.67 8.98
N ASP A 108 -4.77 -18.47 10.22
CA ASP A 108 -6.20 -18.30 10.53
C ASP A 108 -6.77 -17.06 9.82
N TRP A 109 -6.02 -15.96 9.79
CA TRP A 109 -6.39 -14.77 9.02
C TRP A 109 -6.51 -15.09 7.52
N HIS A 110 -5.50 -15.75 6.96
CA HIS A 110 -5.48 -16.07 5.54
C HIS A 110 -6.62 -17.01 5.14
N GLU A 111 -6.94 -18.01 5.97
CA GLU A 111 -8.08 -18.91 5.78
C GLU A 111 -9.41 -18.17 5.82
N ARG A 112 -9.59 -17.23 6.75
CA ARG A 112 -10.80 -16.38 6.79
C ARG A 112 -10.94 -15.52 5.54
N VAL A 113 -9.84 -14.92 5.07
CA VAL A 113 -9.85 -14.12 3.86
C VAL A 113 -10.21 -14.99 2.66
N THR A 114 -9.51 -16.10 2.44
CA THR A 114 -9.75 -16.99 1.29
C THR A 114 -11.15 -17.58 1.28
N ALA A 115 -11.69 -17.98 2.43
CA ALA A 115 -13.08 -18.44 2.54
C ALA A 115 -14.07 -17.33 2.14
N ARG A 116 -13.84 -16.09 2.60
CA ARG A 116 -14.66 -14.94 2.23
C ARG A 116 -14.61 -14.63 0.72
N LEU A 117 -13.41 -14.72 0.12
CA LEU A 117 -13.25 -14.52 -1.32
C LEU A 117 -13.98 -15.60 -2.13
N ALA A 118 -13.95 -16.85 -1.67
CA ALA A 118 -14.65 -17.94 -2.34
C ALA A 118 -16.18 -17.82 -2.27
N ASP A 119 -16.71 -17.20 -1.21
CA ASP A 119 -18.15 -16.97 -1.02
C ASP A 119 -18.66 -15.76 -1.80
N GLU A 120 -17.90 -14.65 -1.79
CA GLU A 120 -18.38 -13.35 -2.28
C GLU A 120 -17.92 -13.01 -3.71
N CYS A 121 -17.02 -13.78 -4.33
CA CYS A 121 -16.40 -13.42 -5.61
C CYS A 121 -16.35 -14.57 -6.62
N ALA A 122 -16.36 -14.22 -7.91
CA ALA A 122 -16.03 -15.17 -8.96
C ALA A 122 -14.58 -15.68 -8.78
N PRO A 123 -14.29 -16.95 -9.10
CA PRO A 123 -12.96 -17.52 -8.90
C PRO A 123 -11.86 -16.75 -9.64
N LEU A 124 -10.68 -16.63 -9.04
CA LEU A 124 -9.51 -16.01 -9.67
C LEU A 124 -9.18 -16.62 -11.04
N ALA A 125 -9.42 -17.93 -11.22
CA ALA A 125 -9.22 -18.61 -12.49
C ALA A 125 -10.10 -18.04 -13.62
N GLU A 126 -11.37 -17.68 -13.33
CA GLU A 126 -12.27 -17.05 -14.29
C GLU A 126 -11.76 -15.66 -14.67
N VAL A 127 -11.38 -14.85 -13.69
CA VAL A 127 -10.84 -13.49 -13.92
C VAL A 127 -9.54 -13.56 -14.71
N SER A 128 -8.64 -14.49 -14.36
CA SER A 128 -7.37 -14.68 -15.06
C SER A 128 -7.57 -15.14 -16.51
N ALA A 129 -8.51 -16.05 -16.75
CA ALA A 129 -8.86 -16.49 -18.10
C ALA A 129 -9.45 -15.33 -18.93
N HIS A 130 -10.32 -14.51 -18.34
CA HIS A 130 -10.87 -13.34 -19.02
C HIS A 130 -9.80 -12.32 -19.36
N LEU A 131 -8.89 -12.01 -18.43
CA LEU A 131 -7.74 -11.13 -18.69
C LEU A 131 -6.91 -11.69 -19.85
N GLN A 132 -6.57 -12.98 -19.85
CA GLN A 132 -5.79 -13.57 -20.94
C GLN A 132 -6.50 -13.48 -22.28
N ALA A 133 -7.81 -13.75 -22.33
CA ALA A 133 -8.60 -13.74 -23.56
C ALA A 133 -8.81 -12.35 -24.15
N THR A 134 -8.76 -11.29 -23.33
CA THR A 134 -9.06 -9.91 -23.74
C THR A 134 -7.82 -9.03 -23.85
N THR A 135 -6.65 -9.51 -23.45
CA THR A 135 -5.37 -8.79 -23.58
C THR A 135 -4.63 -9.07 -24.89
N ASP A 136 -3.86 -8.10 -25.36
CA ASP A 136 -2.99 -8.24 -26.54
C ASP A 136 -1.50 -8.06 -26.13
N PRO A 137 -0.57 -8.93 -26.60
CA PRO A 137 0.87 -8.77 -26.38
C PRO A 137 1.46 -7.43 -26.85
N LEU A 138 0.78 -6.71 -27.75
CA LEU A 138 1.15 -5.38 -28.21
C LEU A 138 1.28 -4.39 -27.04
N TRP A 139 0.32 -4.43 -26.11
CA TRP A 139 0.25 -3.50 -24.98
C TRP A 139 0.40 -4.18 -23.62
N VAL A 140 0.27 -5.50 -23.48
CA VAL A 140 0.57 -6.22 -22.24
C VAL A 140 1.98 -6.80 -22.25
N ARG A 141 2.77 -6.44 -21.24
CA ARG A 141 4.12 -6.98 -21.02
C ARG A 141 4.15 -8.15 -20.06
N LYS A 142 3.31 -8.14 -19.03
CA LYS A 142 3.30 -9.18 -18.00
C LYS A 142 1.89 -9.40 -17.48
N HIS A 143 1.51 -10.68 -17.39
CA HIS A 143 0.45 -11.15 -16.51
C HIS A 143 1.07 -11.60 -15.19
N ARG A 144 0.45 -11.23 -14.07
CA ARG A 144 0.90 -11.59 -12.74
C ARG A 144 -0.29 -11.95 -11.86
N ILE A 145 -0.12 -13.04 -11.12
CA ILE A 145 -0.99 -13.42 -10.01
C ILE A 145 -0.19 -13.15 -8.73
N ALA A 146 -0.83 -12.49 -7.77
CA ALA A 146 -0.25 -12.15 -6.49
C ALA A 146 -0.83 -13.05 -5.39
N GLU A 147 0.01 -13.93 -4.85
CA GLU A 147 -0.32 -14.84 -3.73
C GLU A 147 -1.60 -15.68 -3.97
N ASP A 148 -1.96 -15.96 -5.22
CA ASP A 148 -3.21 -16.63 -5.59
C ASP A 148 -4.50 -15.92 -5.10
N LEU A 149 -4.40 -14.61 -4.82
CA LEU A 149 -5.51 -13.79 -4.30
C LEU A 149 -6.04 -12.79 -5.31
N PHE A 150 -5.16 -12.19 -6.12
CA PHE A 150 -5.56 -11.19 -7.12
C PHE A 150 -4.60 -11.17 -8.31
N ALA A 151 -5.00 -10.48 -9.38
CA ALA A 151 -4.21 -10.38 -10.61
C ALA A 151 -3.83 -8.93 -10.90
N TYR A 152 -2.70 -8.76 -11.58
CA TYR A 152 -2.36 -7.48 -12.18
C TYR A 152 -1.61 -7.65 -13.51
N LEU A 153 -1.82 -6.68 -14.39
CA LEU A 153 -1.12 -6.57 -15.67
C LEU A 153 -0.04 -5.50 -15.56
N VAL A 154 1.05 -5.66 -16.31
CA VAL A 154 1.99 -4.57 -16.62
C VAL A 154 1.80 -4.21 -18.08
N VAL A 155 1.46 -2.95 -18.36
CA VAL A 155 1.04 -2.48 -19.68
C VAL A 155 1.93 -1.36 -20.22
N GLU A 156 1.99 -1.24 -21.54
CA GLU A 156 2.44 -0.03 -22.23
C GLU A 156 1.26 0.92 -22.38
N ARG A 157 1.32 2.04 -21.68
CA ARG A 157 0.15 2.91 -21.47
C ARG A 157 -0.26 3.60 -22.76
N GLU A 158 0.68 3.87 -23.65
CA GLU A 158 0.48 4.52 -24.94
C GLU A 158 -0.20 3.62 -25.97
N LEU A 159 -0.18 2.29 -25.74
CA LEU A 159 -0.78 1.29 -26.63
C LEU A 159 -2.03 0.63 -26.04
N LEU A 160 -2.35 0.93 -24.79
CA LEU A 160 -3.55 0.44 -24.09
C LEU A 160 -4.81 1.04 -24.74
N PRO A 161 -5.77 0.23 -25.21
CA PRO A 161 -7.02 0.77 -25.76
C PRO A 161 -7.79 1.58 -24.71
N GLU A 162 -8.30 2.74 -25.10
CA GLU A 162 -8.84 3.76 -24.19
C GLU A 162 -9.98 3.24 -23.30
N ASP A 163 -10.89 2.44 -23.85
CA ASP A 163 -12.06 1.95 -23.13
C ASP A 163 -11.87 0.58 -22.47
N TRP A 164 -10.77 -0.11 -22.74
CA TRP A 164 -10.56 -1.48 -22.27
C TRP A 164 -10.61 -1.60 -20.74
N VAL A 165 -10.03 -0.63 -20.03
CA VAL A 165 -10.04 -0.63 -18.55
C VAL A 165 -11.46 -0.45 -18.02
N LYS A 166 -12.27 0.41 -18.65
CA LYS A 166 -13.66 0.64 -18.26
C LYS A 166 -14.51 -0.60 -18.53
N GLU A 167 -14.33 -1.23 -19.68
CA GLU A 167 -15.01 -2.48 -20.04
C GLU A 167 -14.68 -3.61 -19.06
N LEU A 168 -13.39 -3.79 -18.75
CA LEU A 168 -12.94 -4.75 -17.74
C LEU A 168 -13.55 -4.45 -16.37
N ALA A 169 -13.58 -3.18 -15.95
CA ALA A 169 -14.18 -2.77 -14.68
C ALA A 169 -15.66 -3.12 -14.61
N VAL A 170 -16.44 -2.84 -15.67
CA VAL A 170 -17.86 -3.21 -15.76
C VAL A 170 -18.06 -4.72 -15.70
N TRP A 171 -17.22 -5.49 -16.41
CA TRP A 171 -17.29 -6.95 -16.40
C TRP A 171 -16.97 -7.53 -15.01
N ALA A 172 -15.94 -6.99 -14.36
CA ALA A 172 -15.45 -7.43 -13.04
C ALA A 172 -16.39 -7.06 -11.89
N GLU A 173 -17.10 -5.93 -11.99
CA GLU A 173 -18.00 -5.40 -10.97
C GLU A 173 -19.07 -6.43 -10.56
N SER A 174 -19.71 -7.04 -11.56
CA SER A 174 -20.74 -8.09 -11.39
C SER A 174 -20.21 -9.41 -10.81
N ARG A 175 -18.89 -9.54 -10.66
CA ARG A 175 -18.19 -10.73 -10.18
C ARG A 175 -17.58 -10.55 -8.80
N GLY A 176 -17.81 -9.41 -8.17
CA GLY A 176 -17.22 -9.09 -6.86
C GLY A 176 -15.77 -8.60 -6.96
N TRP A 177 -15.31 -8.16 -8.13
CA TRP A 177 -13.96 -7.65 -8.34
C TRP A 177 -13.96 -6.15 -8.68
N THR A 178 -12.90 -5.46 -8.29
CA THR A 178 -12.63 -4.05 -8.61
C THR A 178 -11.41 -3.96 -9.50
N VAL A 179 -11.41 -3.00 -10.43
CA VAL A 179 -10.33 -2.76 -11.37
C VAL A 179 -9.80 -1.34 -11.24
N SER A 180 -8.48 -1.18 -11.25
CA SER A 180 -7.83 0.14 -11.21
C SER A 180 -6.57 0.19 -12.07
N LEU A 181 -6.26 1.36 -12.66
CA LEU A 181 -5.07 1.59 -13.49
C LEU A 181 -4.05 2.50 -12.76
N GLN A 182 -3.06 1.86 -12.15
CA GLN A 182 -1.98 2.45 -11.37
C GLN A 182 -0.70 2.63 -12.17
N GLY A 183 -0.53 3.82 -12.77
CA GLY A 183 0.63 4.10 -13.63
C GLY A 183 0.66 3.15 -14.84
N ARG A 184 1.53 2.12 -14.80
CA ARG A 184 1.62 1.07 -15.83
C ARG A 184 1.05 -0.28 -15.39
N LYS A 185 0.32 -0.32 -14.27
CA LYS A 185 -0.26 -1.54 -13.73
C LYS A 185 -1.77 -1.48 -13.74
N ILE A 186 -2.43 -2.49 -14.29
CA ILE A 186 -3.88 -2.66 -14.13
C ILE A 186 -4.08 -3.73 -13.07
N TYR A 187 -4.72 -3.40 -11.97
CA TYR A 187 -5.06 -4.36 -10.92
C TYR A 187 -6.49 -4.85 -11.10
N ALA A 188 -6.72 -6.14 -10.90
CA ALA A 188 -8.03 -6.73 -10.69
C ALA A 188 -8.01 -7.39 -9.31
N VAL A 189 -8.74 -6.82 -8.35
CA VAL A 189 -8.69 -7.20 -6.92
C VAL A 189 -10.09 -7.55 -6.43
N PRO A 190 -10.29 -8.64 -5.66
CA PRO A 190 -11.59 -8.92 -5.05
C PRO A 190 -12.02 -7.79 -4.11
N LYS A 191 -13.28 -7.36 -4.17
CA LYS A 191 -13.84 -6.32 -3.29
C LYS A 191 -13.66 -6.60 -1.79
N PRO A 192 -13.78 -7.86 -1.30
CA PRO A 192 -13.59 -8.14 0.12
C PRO A 192 -12.12 -8.16 0.57
N LEU A 193 -11.16 -8.17 -0.38
CA LEU A 193 -9.73 -8.17 -0.09
C LEU A 193 -9.23 -6.74 0.16
N THR A 194 -9.38 -6.27 1.40
CA THR A 194 -9.10 -4.87 1.74
C THR A 194 -8.02 -4.73 2.81
N LYS A 195 -7.22 -3.65 2.69
CA LYS A 195 -6.20 -3.30 3.68
C LYS A 195 -6.83 -2.96 5.03
N SER A 196 -7.95 -2.23 5.03
CA SER A 196 -8.66 -1.84 6.24
C SER A 196 -9.17 -3.01 7.08
N ALA A 197 -9.56 -4.13 6.47
CA ALA A 197 -9.99 -5.31 7.21
C ALA A 197 -8.83 -5.89 8.05
N ALA A 198 -7.65 -6.00 7.44
CA ALA A 198 -6.45 -6.47 8.14
C ALA A 198 -5.98 -5.47 9.20
N VAL A 199 -6.02 -4.16 8.93
CA VAL A 199 -5.69 -3.13 9.91
C VAL A 199 -6.62 -3.17 11.12
N ARG A 200 -7.93 -3.36 10.90
CA ARG A 200 -8.90 -3.53 11.99
C ARG A 200 -8.60 -4.75 12.86
N GLU A 201 -8.17 -5.85 12.26
CA GLU A 201 -7.75 -7.02 13.03
C GLU A 201 -6.50 -6.75 13.87
N VAL A 202 -5.51 -6.03 13.34
CA VAL A 202 -4.33 -5.64 14.14
C VAL A 202 -4.71 -4.69 15.26
N ALA A 203 -5.54 -3.67 14.99
CA ALA A 203 -6.03 -2.74 16.00
C ALA A 203 -6.76 -3.46 17.15
N ARG A 204 -7.60 -4.45 16.82
CA ARG A 204 -8.28 -5.29 17.80
C ARG A 204 -7.30 -6.09 18.67
N ARG A 205 -6.24 -6.67 18.07
CA ARG A 205 -5.23 -7.47 18.79
C ARG A 205 -4.35 -6.62 19.71
N THR A 206 -4.01 -5.42 19.28
CA THR A 206 -3.14 -4.51 20.04
C THR A 206 -3.92 -3.67 21.05
N GLY A 207 -5.25 -3.63 20.95
CA GLY A 207 -6.09 -2.75 21.75
C GLY A 207 -5.91 -1.28 21.39
N ALA A 208 -5.50 -0.99 20.15
CA ALA A 208 -5.26 0.37 19.71
C ALA A 208 -6.55 1.18 19.70
N ALA A 209 -6.52 2.36 20.34
CA ALA A 209 -7.65 3.28 20.41
C ALA A 209 -7.60 4.39 19.34
N LEU A 210 -6.44 4.54 18.69
CA LEU A 210 -6.23 5.47 17.59
C LEU A 210 -5.55 4.76 16.43
N THR A 211 -6.10 4.94 15.24
CA THR A 211 -5.58 4.44 13.98
C THR A 211 -5.19 5.61 13.08
N LEU A 212 -3.94 5.60 12.66
CA LEU A 212 -3.37 6.57 11.73
C LEU A 212 -3.02 5.86 10.43
N ALA A 213 -3.26 6.50 9.28
CA ALA A 213 -2.93 5.89 8.00
C ALA A 213 -2.26 6.82 6.99
N ALA A 214 -1.55 6.22 6.04
CA ALA A 214 -1.01 6.93 4.88
C ALA A 214 -1.04 6.07 3.61
N GLY A 215 -1.27 6.71 2.46
CA GLY A 215 -1.30 6.06 1.14
C GLY A 215 -1.39 7.06 -0.01
N ASP A 216 -0.99 6.64 -1.21
CA ASP A 216 -0.96 7.49 -2.42
C ASP A 216 -1.91 7.04 -3.53
N SER A 217 -2.41 5.82 -3.46
CA SER A 217 -3.15 5.16 -4.54
C SER A 217 -4.62 4.95 -4.22
N LEU A 218 -5.45 4.70 -5.22
CA LEU A 218 -6.88 4.40 -5.01
C LEU A 218 -7.09 3.10 -4.24
N LEU A 219 -6.13 2.17 -4.29
CA LEU A 219 -6.13 0.96 -3.46
C LEU A 219 -5.90 1.27 -1.97
N ASP A 220 -5.44 2.48 -1.64
CA ASP A 220 -5.29 2.93 -0.25
C ASP A 220 -6.53 3.68 0.25
N ALA A 221 -7.51 3.96 -0.60
CA ALA A 221 -8.71 4.70 -0.20
C ALA A 221 -9.47 3.99 0.92
N ASP A 222 -9.58 2.65 0.86
CA ASP A 222 -10.25 1.87 1.91
C ASP A 222 -9.48 1.94 3.25
N LEU A 223 -8.14 1.88 3.19
CA LEU A 223 -7.26 2.03 4.34
C LEU A 223 -7.44 3.40 4.99
N LEU A 224 -7.38 4.46 4.18
CA LEU A 224 -7.51 5.85 4.65
C LEU A 224 -8.89 6.11 5.26
N LEU A 225 -9.97 5.66 4.62
CA LEU A 225 -11.34 5.84 5.12
C LEU A 225 -11.61 5.10 6.44
N ALA A 226 -10.88 4.03 6.72
CA ALA A 226 -11.02 3.26 7.95
C ALA A 226 -10.18 3.80 9.12
N ALA A 227 -9.27 4.74 8.87
CA ALA A 227 -8.42 5.33 9.89
C ALA A 227 -9.06 6.57 10.52
N ASP A 228 -8.76 6.83 11.79
CA ASP A 228 -9.25 8.02 12.50
C ASP A 228 -8.66 9.31 11.94
N ARG A 229 -7.41 9.24 11.47
CA ARG A 229 -6.71 10.32 10.77
C ARG A 229 -5.77 9.72 9.73
N GLY A 230 -5.56 10.43 8.63
CA GLY A 230 -4.58 9.99 7.65
C GLY A 230 -4.00 11.08 6.78
N TRP A 231 -3.02 10.69 5.96
CA TRP A 231 -2.28 11.58 5.07
C TRP A 231 -2.12 10.96 3.70
N ARG A 232 -2.27 11.79 2.66
CA ARG A 232 -1.95 11.40 1.28
C ARG A 232 -0.97 12.41 0.68
N PRO A 233 0.08 11.96 -0.03
CA PRO A 233 1.09 12.85 -0.59
C PRO A 233 0.49 13.71 -1.72
N GLY A 234 1.23 14.72 -2.17
CA GLY A 234 0.85 15.61 -3.26
C GLY A 234 0.96 14.96 -4.65
N HIS A 235 1.13 13.63 -4.73
CA HIS A 235 1.23 12.82 -5.94
C HIS A 235 0.46 11.50 -5.75
N GLY A 236 0.39 10.70 -6.81
CA GLY A 236 -0.31 9.42 -6.76
C GLY A 236 -1.77 9.60 -7.21
N GLU A 237 -2.47 8.49 -7.41
CA GLU A 237 -3.82 8.52 -7.98
C GLU A 237 -4.78 9.35 -7.13
N LEU A 238 -4.66 9.26 -5.80
CA LEU A 238 -5.50 10.05 -4.89
C LEU A 238 -5.31 11.55 -5.10
N ALA A 239 -4.08 12.00 -5.37
CA ALA A 239 -3.81 13.40 -5.66
C ALA A 239 -4.27 13.78 -7.07
N ASP A 240 -4.03 12.92 -8.06
CA ASP A 240 -4.37 13.15 -9.46
C ASP A 240 -5.91 13.25 -9.66
N GLU A 241 -6.69 12.50 -8.88
CA GLU A 241 -8.17 12.56 -8.88
C GLU A 241 -8.75 13.62 -7.93
N ASN A 242 -7.91 14.42 -7.25
CA ASN A 242 -8.32 15.34 -6.20
C ASN A 242 -9.16 14.67 -5.09
N TRP A 243 -8.87 13.40 -4.80
CA TRP A 243 -9.57 12.63 -3.79
C TRP A 243 -9.32 13.23 -2.40
N THR A 244 -10.40 13.33 -1.61
CA THR A 244 -10.39 13.87 -0.25
C THR A 244 -11.38 13.10 0.63
N ALA A 245 -11.12 13.11 1.93
CA ALA A 245 -12.05 12.60 2.95
C ALA A 245 -11.88 13.40 4.26
N PRO A 246 -12.90 13.51 5.12
CA PRO A 246 -12.89 14.41 6.28
C PRO A 246 -11.70 14.23 7.25
N ALA A 247 -11.26 12.98 7.44
CA ALA A 247 -10.16 12.62 8.34
C ALA A 247 -8.77 12.71 7.67
N ILE A 248 -8.71 13.01 6.36
CA ILE A 248 -7.48 12.88 5.57
C ILE A 248 -6.90 14.25 5.22
N THR A 249 -5.64 14.43 5.60
CA THR A 249 -4.86 15.61 5.27
C THR A 249 -4.12 15.40 3.95
N ALA A 250 -4.50 16.18 2.95
CA ALA A 250 -3.78 16.33 1.70
C ALA A 250 -2.47 17.10 1.90
N LEU A 251 -1.33 16.47 1.63
CA LEU A 251 -0.03 17.14 1.67
C LEU A 251 0.34 17.70 0.28
N PRO A 252 0.97 18.88 0.19
CA PRO A 252 1.46 19.41 -1.09
C PRO A 252 2.77 18.75 -1.54
N GLU A 253 3.56 18.17 -0.63
CA GLU A 253 4.86 17.59 -0.93
C GLU A 253 4.74 16.38 -1.87
N ARG A 254 5.69 16.25 -2.79
CA ARG A 254 5.76 15.17 -3.78
C ARG A 254 7.05 14.36 -3.65
N GLY A 255 7.05 13.16 -4.19
CA GLY A 255 8.20 12.25 -4.20
C GLY A 255 8.69 11.92 -2.79
N VAL A 256 10.00 11.72 -2.65
CA VAL A 256 10.61 11.22 -1.41
C VAL A 256 10.45 12.18 -0.22
N LEU A 257 10.30 13.49 -0.48
CA LEU A 257 10.03 14.47 0.57
C LEU A 257 8.62 14.35 1.15
N ALA A 258 7.67 13.82 0.38
CA ALA A 258 6.33 13.55 0.87
C ALA A 258 6.36 12.45 1.95
N GLY A 259 7.15 11.39 1.76
CA GLY A 259 7.34 10.35 2.77
C GLY A 259 7.94 10.89 4.07
N GLU A 260 8.90 11.82 3.99
CA GLU A 260 9.41 12.52 5.18
C GLU A 260 8.32 13.31 5.88
N ARG A 261 7.52 14.08 5.12
CA ARG A 261 6.43 14.89 5.69
C ARG A 261 5.37 14.02 6.36
N ILE A 262 4.98 12.92 5.72
CA ILE A 262 4.03 11.93 6.25
C ILE A 262 4.54 11.39 7.59
N LEU A 263 5.79 10.95 7.68
CA LEU A 263 6.35 10.42 8.93
C LEU A 263 6.39 11.47 10.06
N ARG A 264 6.69 12.73 9.74
CA ARG A 264 6.61 13.83 10.74
C ARG A 264 5.20 13.99 11.29
N GLU A 265 4.20 13.94 10.43
CA GLU A 265 2.80 14.09 10.83
C GLU A 265 2.27 12.90 11.62
N LEU A 266 2.62 11.68 11.21
CA LEU A 266 2.33 10.45 11.93
C LEU A 266 2.95 10.48 13.34
N LEU A 267 4.24 10.79 13.44
CA LEU A 267 4.97 10.84 14.70
C LEU A 267 4.43 11.92 15.64
N ARG A 268 4.17 13.12 15.11
CA ARG A 268 3.56 14.23 15.86
C ARG A 268 2.20 13.84 16.43
N THR A 269 1.37 13.17 15.62
CA THR A 269 0.03 12.76 16.03
C THR A 269 0.09 11.62 17.06
N ALA A 270 0.96 10.62 16.86
CA ALA A 270 1.15 9.51 17.79
C ALA A 270 1.65 9.95 19.17
N ARG A 271 2.43 11.04 19.25
CA ARG A 271 2.94 11.59 20.52
C ARG A 271 1.97 12.56 21.21
N THR A 272 0.86 12.94 20.57
CA THR A 272 -0.10 13.86 21.19
C THR A 272 -0.94 13.11 22.22
N PRO A 273 -1.03 13.57 23.48
CA PRO A 273 -1.90 12.96 24.48
C PRO A 273 -3.35 12.90 23.97
N GLN A 274 -4.00 11.75 24.13
CA GLN A 274 -5.42 11.56 23.84
C GLN A 274 -6.28 11.97 25.03
#